data_AF-A0A838PVW2-F1
#
_entry.id   AF-A0A838PVW2-F1
#
_cell.length_a   1.000
_cell.length_b   1.000
_cell.length_c   1.000
_cell.angle_alpha   90.00
_cell.angle_beta   90.00
_cell.angle_gamma   90.00
#
_symmetry.space_group_name_H-M   'P 1'
#
loop_
_entity.id
_entity.type
_entity.pdbx_description
1 polymer ?
#
loop_
_entity_poly.entity_id
_entity_poly.type
_entity_poly.pdbx_seq_one_letter_code
_entity_poly.pdbx_strand_id
1 'polypeptide(L)'
;MTPARLPPPSAPQIPDPWRARSICFSVPLEAGHRVLVVGPWPSVSRSARLAGAEVLSADIRAAEPVDRDGEATAVITGGRLPVPDGAMDHVLLPQLTPPLLPLAAAELARVLRPGGWLFLGAPAVWRSGSRRGALSVRRGRALLERCGFVDVREYGIAPSLAVPRHLVPLASPVALRWYARSGFAPTSRYAAAVRWSLVRLGQRDLLLLLFPALGWTARRPPGGADPA
;
A
#
# COMPACT_ATOMS: atom_id res chain seq x y z
N MET A 1 -38.66 -43.09 -18.17
CA MET A 1 -37.26 -42.71 -17.88
C MET A 1 -37.07 -41.27 -18.33
N THR A 2 -36.93 -40.33 -17.40
CA THR A 2 -36.81 -38.90 -17.70
C THR A 2 -35.34 -38.55 -17.82
N PRO A 3 -34.87 -37.94 -18.93
CA PRO A 3 -33.46 -37.61 -19.09
C PRO A 3 -33.03 -36.58 -18.04
N ALA A 4 -31.94 -36.88 -17.33
CA ALA A 4 -31.35 -35.98 -16.35
C ALA A 4 -30.93 -34.68 -17.04
N ARG A 5 -31.54 -33.55 -16.64
CA ARG A 5 -31.09 -32.23 -17.08
C ARG A 5 -29.70 -31.96 -16.51
N LEU A 6 -28.71 -31.83 -17.38
CA LEU A 6 -27.40 -31.33 -16.99
C LEU A 6 -27.56 -29.92 -16.39
N PRO A 7 -26.85 -29.61 -15.29
CA PRO A 7 -26.84 -28.27 -14.74
C PRO A 7 -26.34 -27.29 -15.82
N PRO A 8 -26.89 -26.06 -15.87
CA PRO A 8 -26.43 -25.07 -16.83
C PRO A 8 -24.94 -24.83 -16.63
N PRO A 9 -24.17 -24.64 -17.73
CA PRO A 9 -22.76 -24.34 -17.63
C PRO A 9 -22.58 -23.10 -16.75
N SER A 10 -21.74 -23.23 -15.72
CA SER A 10 -21.34 -22.13 -14.86
C SER A 10 -20.95 -20.96 -15.74
N ALA A 11 -21.59 -19.80 -15.57
CA ALA A 11 -21.20 -18.59 -16.30
C ALA A 11 -19.68 -18.42 -16.16
N PRO A 12 -18.96 -18.06 -17.24
CA PRO A 12 -17.53 -17.83 -17.17
C PRO A 12 -17.28 -16.83 -16.03
N GLN A 13 -16.53 -17.26 -15.01
CA GLN A 13 -16.13 -16.37 -13.94
C GLN A 13 -15.25 -15.31 -14.59
N ILE A 14 -15.83 -14.15 -14.90
CA ILE A 14 -15.05 -12.96 -15.24
C ILE A 14 -14.10 -12.80 -14.06
N PRO A 15 -12.77 -12.93 -14.25
CA PRO A 15 -11.83 -12.83 -13.16
C PRO A 15 -12.09 -11.48 -12.49
N ASP A 16 -12.51 -11.53 -11.23
CA ASP A 16 -12.80 -10.34 -10.45
C ASP A 16 -11.57 -9.44 -10.58
N PRO A 17 -11.67 -8.27 -11.22
CA PRO A 17 -10.50 -7.42 -11.43
C PRO A 17 -9.85 -7.09 -10.07
N TRP A 18 -10.53 -7.30 -8.95
CA TRP A 18 -10.09 -6.99 -7.60
C TRP A 18 -9.73 -8.20 -6.74
N ARG A 19 -9.70 -9.43 -7.29
CA ARG A 19 -9.22 -10.63 -6.58
C ARG A 19 -7.72 -10.51 -6.32
N ALA A 20 -7.35 -10.50 -5.04
CA ALA A 20 -5.98 -10.52 -4.49
C ALA A 20 -4.95 -9.71 -5.31
N ARG A 21 -5.01 -8.38 -5.18
CA ARG A 21 -3.98 -7.50 -5.73
C ARG A 21 -2.91 -7.25 -4.67
N SER A 22 -1.70 -7.77 -4.90
CA SER A 22 -0.49 -7.40 -4.18
C SER A 22 -0.25 -5.88 -4.21
N ILE A 23 0.48 -5.34 -3.23
CA ILE A 23 0.94 -3.93 -3.22
C ILE A 23 1.60 -3.54 -4.55
N CYS A 24 2.23 -4.51 -5.22
CA CYS A 24 2.80 -4.43 -6.55
C CYS A 24 1.88 -3.90 -7.65
N PHE A 25 0.54 -3.92 -7.48
CA PHE A 25 -0.39 -3.32 -8.46
C PHE A 25 -0.68 -1.83 -8.24
N SER A 26 -0.21 -1.26 -7.13
CA SER A 26 -0.38 0.17 -6.85
C SER A 26 0.71 1.03 -7.51
N VAL A 27 1.84 0.42 -7.83
CA VAL A 27 2.98 1.04 -8.52
C VAL A 27 3.24 0.31 -9.85
N PRO A 28 3.69 0.99 -10.91
CA PRO A 28 3.96 0.36 -12.20
C PRO A 28 5.31 -0.40 -12.16
N LEU A 29 5.29 -1.63 -11.62
CA LEU A 29 6.45 -2.52 -11.62
C LEU A 29 6.62 -3.18 -13.00
N GLU A 30 7.87 -3.32 -13.43
CA GLU A 30 8.27 -3.91 -14.70
C GLU A 30 9.50 -4.80 -14.43
N ALA A 31 9.76 -5.74 -15.33
CA ALA A 31 10.92 -6.62 -15.22
C ALA A 31 12.21 -5.79 -15.28
N GLY A 32 13.19 -6.15 -14.45
CA GLY A 32 14.46 -5.43 -14.31
C GLY A 32 14.39 -4.18 -13.43
N HIS A 33 13.22 -3.76 -12.97
CA HIS A 33 13.14 -2.64 -12.02
C HIS A 33 13.83 -2.99 -10.69
N ARG A 34 14.59 -2.04 -10.15
CA ARG A 34 15.22 -2.12 -8.82
C ARG A 34 14.26 -1.60 -7.77
N VAL A 35 13.90 -2.45 -6.81
CA VAL A 35 12.88 -2.18 -5.79
C VAL A 35 13.48 -2.32 -4.40
N LEU A 36 13.37 -1.26 -3.60
CA LEU A 36 13.69 -1.31 -2.18
C LEU A 36 12.44 -1.65 -1.37
N VAL A 37 12.46 -2.76 -0.62
CA VAL A 37 11.41 -3.12 0.34
C VAL A 37 11.90 -2.81 1.75
N VAL A 38 11.16 -1.99 2.48
CA VAL A 38 11.57 -1.51 3.79
C VAL A 38 10.73 -2.15 4.90
N GLY A 39 11.41 -2.90 5.77
CA GLY A 39 10.86 -3.72 6.84
C GLY A 39 10.73 -5.20 6.46
N PRO A 40 10.33 -6.05 7.41
CA PRO A 40 10.33 -7.50 7.22
C PRO A 40 9.07 -8.00 6.49
N TRP A 41 9.00 -7.74 5.18
CA TRP A 41 7.81 -8.01 4.35
C TRP A 41 8.06 -9.06 3.25
N PRO A 42 8.28 -10.34 3.59
CA PRO A 42 8.70 -11.36 2.62
C PRO A 42 7.66 -11.60 1.52
N SER A 43 6.36 -11.43 1.81
CA SER A 43 5.30 -11.55 0.81
C SER A 43 5.34 -10.43 -0.24
N VAL A 44 5.77 -9.22 0.14
CA VAL A 44 5.92 -8.08 -0.75
C VAL A 44 7.17 -8.26 -1.60
N SER A 45 8.30 -8.63 -0.99
CA SER A 45 9.53 -8.95 -1.71
C SER A 45 9.31 -10.07 -2.73
N ARG A 46 8.63 -11.15 -2.34
CA ARG A 46 8.27 -12.25 -3.25
C ARG A 46 7.39 -11.77 -4.41
N SER A 47 6.39 -10.94 -4.13
CA SER A 47 5.50 -10.42 -5.18
C SER A 47 6.25 -9.55 -6.19
N ALA A 48 7.17 -8.70 -5.72
CA ALA A 48 7.98 -7.87 -6.60
C ALA A 48 8.93 -8.73 -7.46
N ARG A 49 9.57 -9.76 -6.87
CA ARG A 49 10.39 -10.73 -7.62
C ARG A 49 9.59 -11.49 -8.68
N LEU A 50 8.35 -11.91 -8.36
CA LEU A 50 7.46 -12.56 -9.33
C LEU A 50 7.07 -11.64 -10.49
N ALA A 51 7.12 -10.32 -10.29
CA ALA A 51 6.96 -9.33 -11.35
C ALA A 51 8.26 -9.08 -12.15
N GLY A 52 9.34 -9.81 -11.86
CA GLY A 52 10.63 -9.69 -12.52
C GLY A 52 11.53 -8.58 -11.97
N ALA A 53 11.20 -7.98 -10.82
CA ALA A 53 12.00 -6.92 -10.22
C ALA A 53 13.22 -7.45 -9.44
N GLU A 54 14.28 -6.67 -9.40
CA GLU A 54 15.43 -6.85 -8.52
C GLU A 54 15.13 -6.25 -7.14
N VAL A 55 15.00 -7.10 -6.12
CA VAL A 55 14.57 -6.66 -4.79
C VAL A 55 15.74 -6.55 -3.82
N LEU A 56 15.93 -5.36 -3.26
CA LEU A 56 16.76 -5.10 -2.09
C LEU A 56 15.86 -4.93 -0.85
N SER A 57 16.19 -5.60 0.25
CA SER A 57 15.48 -5.41 1.51
C SER A 57 16.30 -4.60 2.51
N ALA A 58 15.64 -3.73 3.26
CA ALA A 58 16.24 -2.98 4.35
C ALA A 58 15.35 -2.99 5.58
N ASP A 59 15.92 -2.98 6.77
CA ASP A 59 15.20 -2.85 8.03
C ASP A 59 15.64 -1.58 8.76
N ILE A 60 14.68 -0.70 9.06
CA ILE A 60 14.93 0.56 9.78
C ILE A 60 15.15 0.31 11.28
N ARG A 61 14.74 -0.85 11.80
CA ARG A 61 14.75 -1.16 13.23
C ARG A 61 15.87 -2.10 13.65
N ALA A 62 16.49 -2.78 12.70
CA ALA A 62 17.59 -3.68 13.00
C ALA A 62 18.82 -2.87 13.43
N ALA A 63 19.53 -3.33 14.47
CA ALA A 63 20.80 -2.73 14.89
C ALA A 63 21.98 -3.26 14.06
N GLU A 64 21.85 -4.47 13.51
CA GLU A 64 22.86 -5.17 12.72
C GLU A 64 22.21 -5.83 11.49
N PRO A 65 22.96 -6.01 10.38
CA PRO A 65 22.47 -6.74 9.22
C PRO A 65 22.03 -8.13 9.63
N VAL A 66 20.83 -8.53 9.22
CA VAL A 66 20.32 -9.87 9.45
C VAL A 66 20.15 -10.55 8.11
N ASP A 67 20.72 -11.74 7.97
CA ASP A 67 20.36 -12.66 6.90
C ASP A 67 19.06 -13.36 7.30
N ARG A 68 17.98 -13.12 6.55
CA ARG A 68 16.72 -13.86 6.69
C ARG A 68 16.47 -14.60 5.39
N ASP A 69 16.50 -15.93 5.46
CA ASP A 69 16.21 -16.81 4.32
C ASP A 69 17.13 -16.56 3.10
N GLY A 70 18.40 -16.17 3.31
CA GLY A 70 19.35 -15.85 2.24
C GLY A 70 19.21 -14.43 1.69
N GLU A 71 18.39 -13.58 2.33
CA GLU A 71 18.17 -12.20 1.95
C GLU A 71 18.94 -11.26 2.86
N ALA A 72 20.03 -10.69 2.34
CA ALA A 72 20.82 -9.68 3.02
C ALA A 72 19.95 -8.43 3.27
N THR A 73 19.66 -8.16 4.53
CA THR A 73 18.89 -6.99 4.94
C THR A 73 19.81 -5.85 5.33
N ALA A 74 19.76 -4.73 4.59
CA ALA A 74 20.52 -3.53 4.94
C ALA A 74 19.94 -2.85 6.20
N VAL A 75 20.81 -2.30 7.04
CA VAL A 75 20.42 -1.52 8.24
C VAL A 75 20.45 -0.03 7.93
N ILE A 76 19.44 0.71 8.42
CA ILE A 76 19.47 2.18 8.42
C ILE A 76 20.30 2.68 9.60
N THR A 77 21.54 3.10 9.33
CA THR A 77 22.44 3.69 10.33
C THR A 77 22.35 5.21 10.29
N GLY A 78 22.10 5.85 11.44
CA GLY A 78 22.06 7.32 11.52
C GLY A 78 20.95 7.97 10.66
N GLY A 79 19.89 7.23 10.34
CA GLY A 79 18.79 7.72 9.50
C GLY A 79 19.08 7.69 8.00
N ARG A 80 20.19 7.10 7.55
CA ARG A 80 20.51 6.90 6.12
C ARG A 80 20.58 5.43 5.73
N LEU A 81 20.04 5.13 4.56
CA LEU A 81 20.18 3.86 3.86
C LEU A 81 21.55 3.80 3.17
N PRO A 82 22.25 2.65 3.21
CA PRO A 82 23.49 2.43 2.46
C PRO A 82 23.21 2.20 0.97
N VAL A 83 22.39 3.07 0.37
CA VAL A 83 21.93 3.02 -1.02
C VAL A 83 22.27 4.35 -1.68
N PRO A 84 22.89 4.38 -2.87
CA PRO A 84 23.20 5.62 -3.57
C PRO A 84 21.95 6.43 -3.94
N ASP A 85 22.13 7.73 -4.15
CA ASP A 85 21.08 8.62 -4.64
C ASP A 85 20.54 8.13 -5.99
N GLY A 86 19.22 8.12 -6.12
CA GLY A 86 18.56 7.73 -7.38
C GLY A 86 18.76 6.28 -7.81
N ALA A 87 19.25 5.39 -6.94
CA ALA A 87 19.54 4.01 -7.31
C ALA A 87 18.30 3.11 -7.51
N MET A 88 17.15 3.48 -6.94
CA MET A 88 15.94 2.65 -6.88
C MET A 88 14.86 3.16 -7.82
N ASP A 89 14.19 2.27 -8.55
CA ASP A 89 13.05 2.63 -9.39
C ASP A 89 11.78 2.79 -8.55
N HIS A 90 11.65 1.94 -7.53
CA HIS A 90 10.51 1.96 -6.60
C HIS A 90 10.95 1.68 -5.17
N VAL A 91 10.21 2.24 -4.22
CA VAL A 91 10.33 1.96 -2.80
C VAL A 91 8.98 1.49 -2.29
N LEU A 92 8.96 0.33 -1.63
CA LEU A 92 7.80 -0.23 -0.98
C LEU A 92 8.02 -0.18 0.54
N LEU A 93 7.19 0.60 1.23
CA LEU A 93 7.16 0.70 2.67
C LEU A 93 5.75 0.33 3.17
N PRO A 94 5.43 -0.99 3.26
CA PRO A 94 4.09 -1.48 3.54
C PRO A 94 3.53 -1.00 4.89
N GLN A 95 4.40 -0.76 5.85
CA GLN A 95 4.01 -0.23 7.14
C GLN A 95 5.19 0.55 7.75
N LEU A 96 4.98 1.82 8.07
CA LEU A 96 5.92 2.59 8.88
C LEU A 96 5.28 3.03 10.19
N THR A 97 6.07 2.96 11.26
CA THR A 97 5.67 3.54 12.54
C THR A 97 5.84 5.05 12.54
N PRO A 98 4.86 5.80 13.07
CA PRO A 98 4.80 7.25 12.98
C PRO A 98 6.05 8.08 13.36
N PRO A 99 6.84 7.75 14.40
CA PRO A 99 7.94 8.63 14.80
C PRO A 99 9.07 8.72 13.76
N LEU A 100 9.23 7.72 12.89
CA LEU A 100 10.31 7.68 11.89
C LEU A 100 9.90 8.24 10.52
N LEU A 101 8.63 8.61 10.37
CA LEU A 101 8.00 8.82 9.07
C LEU A 101 8.54 10.02 8.27
N PRO A 102 8.82 11.21 8.85
CA PRO A 102 9.38 12.31 8.08
C PRO A 102 10.84 12.09 7.65
N LEU A 103 11.67 11.58 8.56
CA LEU A 103 13.08 11.28 8.26
C LEU A 103 13.20 10.18 7.21
N ALA A 104 12.39 9.13 7.34
CA ALA A 104 12.31 8.10 6.33
C ALA A 104 11.84 8.67 4.99
N ALA A 105 10.78 9.49 4.94
CA ALA A 105 10.25 10.00 3.67
C ALA A 105 11.29 10.82 2.88
N ALA A 106 12.08 11.67 3.54
CA ALA A 106 13.16 12.41 2.89
C ALA A 106 14.26 11.48 2.35
N GLU A 107 14.67 10.49 3.14
CA GLU A 107 15.68 9.51 2.74
C GLU A 107 15.19 8.61 1.59
N LEU A 108 13.91 8.24 1.59
CA LEU A 108 13.30 7.47 0.50
C LEU A 108 13.22 8.28 -0.79
N ALA A 109 13.00 9.59 -0.71
CA ALA A 109 13.06 10.48 -1.87
C ALA A 109 14.47 10.54 -2.48
N ARG A 110 15.52 10.51 -1.64
CA ARG A 110 16.92 10.51 -2.08
C ARG A 110 17.26 9.27 -2.91
N VAL A 111 16.91 8.08 -2.40
CA VAL A 111 17.26 6.80 -3.06
C VAL A 111 16.42 6.48 -4.29
N LEU A 112 15.20 7.02 -4.40
CA LEU A 112 14.36 6.86 -5.59
C LEU A 112 14.94 7.63 -6.77
N ARG A 113 15.04 7.06 -7.97
CA ARG A 113 15.34 7.82 -9.19
C ARG A 113 14.25 8.86 -9.47
N PRO A 114 14.55 9.96 -10.18
CA PRO A 114 13.51 10.87 -10.65
C PRO A 114 12.42 10.12 -11.45
N GLY A 115 11.15 10.40 -11.18
CA GLY A 115 10.01 9.65 -11.73
C GLY A 115 9.71 8.30 -11.06
N GLY A 116 10.55 7.83 -10.13
CA GLY A 116 10.32 6.60 -9.37
C GLY A 116 9.15 6.71 -8.39
N TRP A 117 8.59 5.56 -7.99
CA TRP A 117 7.40 5.52 -7.13
C TRP A 117 7.67 5.05 -5.72
N LEU A 118 7.02 5.69 -4.75
CA LEU A 118 6.92 5.29 -3.37
C LEU A 118 5.53 4.70 -3.09
N PHE A 119 5.47 3.55 -2.43
CA PHE A 119 4.29 3.11 -1.70
C PHE A 119 4.53 3.23 -0.19
N LEU A 120 3.60 3.86 0.53
CA LEU A 120 3.62 4.02 1.98
C LEU A 120 2.31 3.51 2.59
N GLY A 121 2.38 2.58 3.55
CA GLY A 121 1.23 2.14 4.33
C GLY A 121 1.29 2.56 5.80
N ALA A 122 0.12 2.84 6.39
CA ALA A 122 -0.02 3.14 7.81
C ALA A 122 -1.34 2.60 8.39
N PRO A 123 -1.36 2.20 9.68
CA PRO A 123 -2.60 1.81 10.34
C PRO A 123 -3.57 3.00 10.44
N ALA A 124 -4.88 2.74 10.34
CA ALA A 124 -5.89 3.78 10.45
C ALA A 124 -6.06 4.28 11.89
N VAL A 125 -6.27 5.60 12.04
CA VAL A 125 -6.32 6.33 13.33
C VAL A 125 -7.33 5.77 14.32
N TRP A 126 -8.49 5.31 13.83
CA TRP A 126 -9.58 4.87 14.69
C TRP A 126 -9.34 3.48 15.33
N ARG A 127 -8.35 2.71 14.84
CA ARG A 127 -7.97 1.41 15.41
C ARG A 127 -6.74 1.45 16.30
N SER A 128 -5.91 2.49 16.23
CA SER A 128 -4.61 2.48 16.92
C SER A 128 -4.71 2.73 18.43
N GLY A 129 -5.87 3.11 18.98
CA GLY A 129 -6.08 3.45 20.41
C GLY A 129 -5.34 4.71 20.88
N SER A 130 -4.19 4.99 20.28
CA SER A 130 -3.37 6.18 20.39
C SER A 130 -3.61 7.10 19.19
N ARG A 131 -4.10 8.32 19.44
CA ARG A 131 -4.12 9.42 18.45
C ARG A 131 -2.71 9.95 18.15
N ARG A 132 -1.71 9.62 18.97
CA ARG A 132 -0.33 10.07 18.80
C ARG A 132 0.35 9.19 17.77
N GLY A 133 0.34 9.66 16.53
CA GLY A 133 1.14 9.13 15.43
C GLY A 133 0.33 8.55 14.27
N ALA A 134 -0.90 8.12 14.46
CA ALA A 134 -1.65 7.58 13.33
C ALA A 134 -1.89 8.64 12.23
N LEU A 135 -1.68 8.24 10.98
CA LEU A 135 -1.85 9.11 9.83
C LEU A 135 -3.31 9.10 9.40
N SER A 136 -3.91 10.30 9.34
CA SER A 136 -5.11 10.49 8.53
C SER A 136 -4.72 10.60 7.05
N VAL A 137 -5.70 10.39 6.15
CA VAL A 137 -5.54 10.57 4.70
C VAL A 137 -4.85 11.89 4.36
N ARG A 138 -5.35 13.00 4.92
CA ARG A 138 -4.82 14.35 4.74
C ARG A 138 -3.40 14.52 5.28
N ARG A 139 -3.09 13.95 6.45
CA ARG A 139 -1.75 14.05 7.06
C ARG A 139 -0.70 13.27 6.26
N GLY A 140 -1.04 12.09 5.77
CA GLY A 140 -0.16 11.30 4.91
C GLY A 140 0.13 12.01 3.59
N ARG A 141 -0.90 12.56 2.92
CA ARG A 141 -0.73 13.39 1.72
C ARG A 141 0.20 14.57 1.98
N ALA A 142 -0.13 15.40 2.96
CA ALA A 142 0.63 16.62 3.26
C ALA A 142 2.09 16.32 3.63
N LEU A 143 2.35 15.16 4.24
CA LEU A 143 3.72 14.72 4.49
C LEU A 143 4.48 14.46 3.20
N LEU A 144 3.91 13.65 2.30
CA LEU A 144 4.55 13.27 1.04
C LEU A 144 4.81 14.51 0.16
N GLU A 145 3.83 15.41 0.08
CA GLU A 145 3.97 16.69 -0.64
C GLU A 145 5.07 17.58 -0.03
N ARG A 146 5.16 17.69 1.30
CA ARG A 146 6.26 18.42 1.97
C ARG A 146 7.64 17.80 1.74
N CYS A 147 7.70 16.49 1.48
CA CYS A 147 8.92 15.79 1.12
C CYS A 147 9.24 15.87 -0.39
N GLY A 148 8.50 16.69 -1.16
CA GLY A 148 8.74 16.93 -2.57
C GLY A 148 8.15 15.87 -3.50
N PHE A 149 7.33 14.93 -3.00
CA PHE A 149 6.65 13.98 -3.87
C PHE A 149 5.44 14.62 -4.57
N VAL A 150 5.16 14.14 -5.78
CA VAL A 150 4.01 14.53 -6.61
C VAL A 150 3.10 13.33 -6.87
N ASP A 151 1.97 13.56 -7.56
CA ASP A 151 1.01 12.52 -7.96
C ASP A 151 0.54 11.64 -6.79
N VAL A 152 0.33 12.23 -5.61
CA VAL A 152 -0.06 11.49 -4.42
C VAL A 152 -1.48 10.93 -4.56
N ARG A 153 -1.59 9.60 -4.54
CA ARG A 153 -2.87 8.86 -4.56
C ARG A 153 -3.08 8.16 -3.24
N GLU A 154 -4.34 7.98 -2.87
CA GLU A 154 -4.75 7.50 -1.55
C GLU A 154 -5.60 6.24 -1.67
N TYR A 155 -5.33 5.28 -0.80
CA TYR A 155 -5.95 3.97 -0.81
C TYR A 155 -6.43 3.56 0.58
N GLY A 156 -7.60 2.93 0.63
CA GLY A 156 -8.03 2.11 1.76
C GLY A 156 -7.50 0.70 1.58
N ILE A 157 -6.93 0.11 2.64
CA ILE A 157 -6.32 -1.23 2.59
C ILE A 157 -7.06 -2.18 3.53
N ALA A 158 -7.40 -3.36 3.01
CA ALA A 158 -8.07 -4.41 3.77
C ALA A 158 -7.58 -5.83 3.39
N PRO A 159 -7.64 -6.80 4.32
CA PRO A 159 -8.01 -6.65 5.73
C PRO A 159 -6.89 -6.07 6.62
N SER A 160 -5.65 -5.99 6.17
CA SER A 160 -4.54 -5.36 6.92
C SER A 160 -3.37 -5.03 5.99
N LEU A 161 -2.37 -4.31 6.52
CA LEU A 161 -1.11 -4.05 5.80
C LEU A 161 -0.24 -5.30 5.62
N ALA A 162 -0.31 -6.25 6.58
CA ALA A 162 0.46 -7.47 6.53
C ALA A 162 -0.05 -8.44 5.44
N VAL A 163 -1.36 -8.43 5.19
CA VAL A 163 -2.01 -9.25 4.17
C VAL A 163 -2.98 -8.37 3.38
N PRO A 164 -2.47 -7.45 2.53
CA PRO A 164 -3.33 -6.56 1.78
C PRO A 164 -3.99 -7.36 0.66
N ARG A 165 -5.30 -7.60 0.77
CA ARG A 165 -6.10 -8.28 -0.26
C ARG A 165 -6.77 -7.29 -1.19
N HIS A 166 -7.14 -6.13 -0.66
CA HIS A 166 -7.83 -5.06 -1.38
C HIS A 166 -7.12 -3.72 -1.17
N LEU A 167 -6.85 -3.05 -2.28
CA LEU A 167 -6.40 -1.66 -2.37
C LEU A 167 -7.50 -0.88 -3.06
N VAL A 168 -8.18 -0.01 -2.32
CA VAL A 168 -9.38 0.70 -2.80
C VAL A 168 -9.07 2.18 -2.95
N PRO A 169 -9.07 2.76 -4.16
CA PRO A 169 -8.82 4.19 -4.36
C PRO A 169 -9.84 5.05 -3.62
N LEU A 170 -9.38 5.89 -2.69
CA LEU A 170 -10.27 6.70 -1.86
C LEU A 170 -10.90 7.88 -2.63
N ALA A 171 -10.30 8.27 -3.75
CA ALA A 171 -10.84 9.28 -4.65
C ALA A 171 -11.95 8.74 -5.57
N SER A 172 -12.22 7.44 -5.59
CA SER A 172 -13.24 6.82 -6.47
C SER A 172 -14.49 6.40 -5.68
N PRO A 173 -15.59 7.15 -5.76
CA PRO A 173 -16.86 6.76 -5.11
C PRO A 173 -17.40 5.42 -5.63
N VAL A 174 -17.09 5.08 -6.88
CA VAL A 174 -17.49 3.80 -7.48
C VAL A 174 -16.72 2.65 -6.83
N ALA A 175 -15.40 2.77 -6.68
CA ALA A 175 -14.59 1.74 -6.04
C ALA A 175 -14.95 1.55 -4.56
N LEU A 176 -15.19 2.65 -3.83
CA LEU A 176 -15.63 2.61 -2.44
C LEU A 176 -16.98 1.90 -2.28
N ARG A 177 -17.97 2.23 -3.12
CA ARG A 177 -19.29 1.57 -3.09
C ARG A 177 -19.21 0.10 -3.49
N TRP A 178 -18.40 -0.24 -4.50
CA TRP A 178 -18.15 -1.63 -4.86
C TRP A 178 -17.54 -2.40 -3.69
N TYR A 179 -16.47 -1.88 -3.07
CA TYR A 179 -15.83 -2.58 -1.95
C TYR A 179 -16.78 -2.77 -0.77
N ALA A 180 -17.50 -1.72 -0.41
CA ALA A 180 -18.49 -1.79 0.65
C ALA A 180 -19.62 -2.79 0.33
N ARG A 181 -19.94 -3.08 -0.93
CA ARG A 181 -20.94 -4.09 -1.32
C ARG A 181 -20.38 -5.51 -1.44
N SER A 182 -19.16 -5.64 -1.97
CA SER A 182 -18.63 -6.92 -2.46
C SER A 182 -17.43 -7.44 -1.65
N GLY A 183 -16.55 -6.55 -1.20
CA GLY A 183 -15.28 -6.91 -0.56
C GLY A 183 -15.30 -6.86 0.98
N PHE A 184 -16.21 -6.08 1.58
CA PHE A 184 -16.38 -6.05 3.03
C PHE A 184 -17.36 -7.13 3.48
N ALA A 185 -16.85 -8.25 4.02
CA ALA A 185 -17.65 -9.29 4.66
C ALA A 185 -17.92 -8.92 6.13
N PRO A 186 -19.13 -8.44 6.50
CA PRO A 186 -19.43 -8.08 7.88
C PRO A 186 -19.42 -9.35 8.76
N THR A 187 -18.75 -9.27 9.91
CA THR A 187 -18.70 -10.37 10.89
C THR A 187 -19.93 -10.42 11.80
N SER A 188 -20.81 -9.42 11.75
CA SER A 188 -22.02 -9.33 12.57
C SER A 188 -23.16 -8.62 11.85
N ARG A 189 -24.40 -8.85 12.30
CA ARG A 189 -25.60 -8.15 11.81
C ARG A 189 -25.49 -6.63 11.97
N TYR A 190 -24.91 -6.18 13.08
CA TYR A 190 -24.64 -4.76 13.32
C TYR A 190 -23.65 -4.20 12.28
N ALA A 191 -22.54 -4.89 12.02
CA ALA A 191 -21.59 -4.48 10.99
C ALA A 191 -22.22 -4.46 9.58
N ALA A 192 -23.15 -5.38 9.30
CA ALA A 192 -23.91 -5.38 8.06
C ALA A 192 -24.85 -4.17 7.96
N ALA A 193 -25.56 -3.83 9.04
CA ALA A 193 -26.42 -2.65 9.10
C ALA A 193 -25.62 -1.35 8.95
N VAL A 194 -24.51 -1.21 9.67
CA VAL A 194 -23.57 -0.08 9.54
C VAL A 194 -23.08 0.01 8.10
N ARG A 195 -22.61 -1.08 7.50
CA ARG A 195 -22.19 -1.11 6.08
C ARG A 195 -23.28 -0.59 5.15
N TRP A 196 -24.51 -1.04 5.31
CA TRP A 196 -25.64 -0.58 4.48
C TRP A 196 -25.92 0.92 4.64
N SER A 197 -25.90 1.42 5.88
CA SER A 197 -26.05 2.84 6.16
C SER A 197 -24.91 3.66 5.55
N LEU A 198 -23.66 3.21 5.67
CA LEU A 198 -22.50 3.86 5.08
C LEU A 198 -22.59 3.97 3.56
N VAL A 199 -23.01 2.88 2.90
CA VAL A 199 -23.21 2.87 1.43
C VAL A 199 -24.34 3.79 1.00
N ARG A 200 -25.44 3.84 1.76
CA ARG A 200 -26.59 4.70 1.46
C ARG A 200 -26.29 6.18 1.64
N LEU A 201 -25.61 6.53 2.74
CA LEU A 201 -25.26 7.92 3.04
C LEU A 201 -24.22 8.48 2.06
N GLY A 202 -23.41 7.62 1.42
CA GLY A 202 -22.44 8.03 0.41
C GLY A 202 -21.34 8.96 0.93
N GLN A 203 -21.25 9.14 2.25
CA GLN A 203 -20.27 10.01 2.88
C GLN A 203 -18.90 9.33 2.84
N ARG A 204 -18.00 9.91 2.05
CA ARG A 204 -16.63 9.42 1.85
C ARG A 204 -15.92 9.16 3.18
N ASP A 205 -16.01 10.08 4.12
CA ASP A 205 -15.31 10.01 5.41
C ASP A 205 -15.77 8.83 6.27
N LEU A 206 -17.08 8.53 6.24
CA LEU A 206 -17.60 7.39 6.99
C LEU A 206 -17.20 6.05 6.33
N LEU A 207 -17.09 6.00 5.00
CA LEU A 207 -16.61 4.82 4.29
C LEU A 207 -15.14 4.49 4.61
N LEU A 208 -14.35 5.46 5.10
CA LEU A 208 -12.99 5.21 5.57
C LEU A 208 -12.93 4.27 6.79
N LEU A 209 -14.02 4.19 7.57
CA LEU A 209 -14.15 3.28 8.71
C LEU A 209 -14.18 1.81 8.30
N LEU A 210 -14.37 1.51 7.01
CA LEU A 210 -14.30 0.15 6.49
C LEU A 210 -12.85 -0.35 6.33
N PHE A 211 -11.87 0.56 6.39
CA PHE A 211 -10.47 0.25 6.14
C PHE A 211 -9.66 0.30 7.43
N PRO A 212 -9.08 -0.83 7.86
CA PRO A 212 -8.22 -0.89 9.04
C PRO A 212 -6.85 -0.23 8.81
N ALA A 213 -6.48 0.00 7.55
CA ALA A 213 -5.24 0.65 7.18
C ALA A 213 -5.44 1.56 5.96
N LEU A 214 -4.52 2.51 5.82
CA LEU A 214 -4.45 3.46 4.72
C LEU A 214 -3.12 3.26 3.98
N GLY A 215 -3.14 3.56 2.69
CA GLY A 215 -1.97 3.55 1.83
C GLY A 215 -1.91 4.81 0.98
N TRP A 216 -0.69 5.17 0.60
CA TRP A 216 -0.42 6.23 -0.36
C TRP A 216 0.58 5.72 -1.39
N THR A 217 0.37 6.12 -2.64
CA THR A 217 1.43 6.08 -3.65
C THR A 217 1.81 7.50 -3.99
N ALA A 218 3.09 7.75 -4.21
CA ALA A 218 3.58 9.05 -4.62
C ALA A 218 4.76 8.89 -5.56
N ARG A 219 5.01 9.88 -6.43
CA ARG A 219 6.06 9.84 -7.43
C ARG A 219 7.13 10.89 -7.12
N ARG A 220 8.41 10.53 -7.24
CA ARG A 220 9.49 11.52 -7.22
C ARG A 220 9.35 12.38 -8.49
N PRO A 221 9.44 13.72 -8.43
CA PRO A 221 9.39 14.55 -9.62
C PRO A 221 10.37 14.06 -10.70
N PRO A 222 10.02 14.11 -12.00
CA PRO A 222 10.99 13.85 -13.05
C PRO A 222 12.12 14.89 -12.96
N GLY A 223 13.36 14.47 -13.21
CA GLY A 223 14.52 15.35 -13.10
C GLY A 223 14.41 16.43 -14.17
N GLY A 224 14.25 17.69 -13.75
CA GLY A 224 14.00 18.80 -14.67
C GLY A 224 13.31 20.03 -14.07
N ALA A 225 12.88 19.98 -12.81
CA ALA A 225 12.41 21.17 -12.10
C ALA A 225 13.26 21.36 -10.86
N ASP A 226 14.26 22.24 -10.95
CA ASP A 226 14.67 22.97 -9.75
C ASP A 226 13.41 23.70 -9.23
N PRO A 227 13.06 23.55 -7.94
CA PRO A 227 12.04 24.39 -7.36
C PRO A 227 12.58 25.82 -7.37
N ALA A 228 12.03 26.64 -8.28
CA ALA A 228 12.23 28.09 -8.26
C ALA A 228 11.74 28.70 -6.95
#